data_AF-A0A6H1ZIJ5-F1
#
_entry.id   AF-A0A6H1ZIJ5-F1
#
_cell.length_a   1.000
_cell.length_b   1.000
_cell.length_c   1.000
_cell.angle_alpha   90.00
_cell.angle_beta   90.00
_cell.angle_gamma   90.00
#
_symmetry.space_group_name_H-M   'P 1'
#
loop_
_entity.id
_entity.type
_entity.pdbx_description
1 polymer ?
#
loop_
_entity_poly.entity_id
_entity_poly.type
_entity_poly.pdbx_seq_one_letter_code
_entity_poly.pdbx_strand_id
1 'polypeptide(L)' 'MIIGECPYCGHHMWNRCADQTPVFEKINCEECGNIVWLLHSRIFPEAYTDEDFNNEYDVDEESMVITPKKEFM' A
#
# COMPACT_ATOMS: atom_id res chain seq x y z
N MET A 1 9.62 8.53 -9.48
CA MET A 1 9.91 7.09 -9.50
C MET A 1 10.32 6.72 -8.09
N ILE A 2 9.49 5.93 -7.40
CA ILE A 2 9.78 5.42 -6.07
C ILE A 2 10.09 3.93 -6.25
N ILE A 3 11.24 3.49 -5.75
CA ILE A 3 11.61 2.07 -5.74
C ILE A 3 11.19 1.53 -4.38
N GLY A 4 10.24 0.59 -4.39
CA GLY A 4 9.84 -0.17 -3.21
C GLY A 4 10.21 -1.64 -3.37
N GLU A 5 9.91 -2.45 -2.36
CA GLU A 5 10.07 -3.91 -2.41
C GLU A 5 8.73 -4.58 -2.13
N CYS A 6 8.44 -5.66 -2.85
CA CYS A 6 7.27 -6.50 -2.60
C CYS A 6 7.43 -7.21 -1.23
N PRO A 7 6.50 -7.05 -0.28
CA PRO A 7 6.63 -7.67 1.04
C PRO A 7 6.55 -9.20 1.01
N TYR A 8 6.04 -9.80 -0.08
CA TYR A 8 5.96 -11.26 -0.23
C TYR A 8 7.25 -11.91 -0.73
N CYS A 9 7.93 -11.28 -1.69
CA CYS A 9 9.04 -11.92 -2.41
C CYS A 9 10.33 -11.08 -2.45
N GLY A 10 10.32 -9.85 -1.91
CA GLY A 10 11.47 -8.95 -1.93
C GLY A 10 11.83 -8.39 -3.31
N HIS A 11 11.00 -8.63 -4.33
CA HIS A 11 11.23 -8.09 -5.67
C HIS A 11 11.13 -6.56 -5.65
N HIS A 12 12.11 -5.88 -6.25
CA HIS A 12 12.08 -4.42 -6.38
C HIS A 12 10.95 -3.99 -7.32
N MET A 13 10.03 -3.18 -6.82
CA MET A 13 8.89 -2.68 -7.55
C MET A 13 9.11 -1.22 -7.95
N TRP A 14 8.80 -0.93 -9.22
CA TRP A 14 8.83 0.42 -9.75
C TRP A 14 7.46 1.07 -9.59
N ASN A 15 7.36 2.07 -8.73
CA ASN A 15 6.10 2.73 -8.43
C ASN A 15 6.08 4.16 -8.99
N ARG A 16 4.90 4.56 -9.48
CA ARG A 16 4.66 5.95 -9.87
C ARG A 16 4.69 6.85 -8.64
N CYS A 17 5.13 8.09 -8.83
CA CYS A 17 4.96 9.09 -7.79
C CYS A 17 3.49 9.50 -7.80
N ALA A 18 2.78 9.32 -6.70
CA ALA A 18 1.42 9.83 -6.59
C ALA A 18 1.41 11.36 -6.68
N ASP A 19 0.38 11.92 -7.33
CA ASP A 19 0.19 13.38 -7.45
C ASP A 19 -0.10 14.03 -6.10
N GLN A 20 -0.75 13.28 -5.20
CA GLN A 20 -1.07 13.66 -3.83
C GLN A 20 -0.58 12.58 -2.86
N THR A 21 0.00 13.01 -1.74
CA THR A 21 0.53 12.14 -0.69
C THR A 21 0.14 12.72 0.67
N PRO A 22 -0.26 11.92 1.68
CA PRO A 22 -0.28 10.46 1.69
C PRO A 22 -1.46 9.86 0.91
N VAL A 23 -1.22 8.75 0.20
CA VAL A 23 -2.29 7.97 -0.46
C VAL A 23 -1.93 6.49 -0.48
N PHE A 24 -2.94 5.62 -0.35
CA PHE A 24 -2.78 4.18 -0.53
C PHE A 24 -3.05 3.79 -1.99
N GLU A 25 -2.24 2.86 -2.51
CA GLU A 25 -2.42 2.29 -3.84
C GLU A 25 -2.37 0.76 -3.77
N LYS A 26 -3.35 0.11 -4.39
CA LYS A 26 -3.41 -1.36 -4.53
C LYS A 26 -2.82 -1.75 -5.89
N ILE A 27 -1.79 -2.60 -5.89
CA ILE A 27 -1.13 -3.08 -7.11
C ILE A 27 -0.85 -4.57 -7.05
N ASN A 28 -0.60 -5.20 -8.20
CA ASN A 28 -0.12 -6.58 -8.26
C ASN A 28 1.39 -6.59 -8.49
N CYS A 29 2.11 -7.44 -7.76
CA CYS A 29 3.53 -7.66 -8.01
C CYS A 29 3.71 -8.41 -9.34
N GLU A 30 4.54 -7.89 -10.24
CA GLU A 30 4.80 -8.50 -11.55
C GLU A 30 5.53 -9.86 -11.45
N GLU A 31 6.28 -10.08 -10.38
CA GLU A 31 7.07 -11.32 -10.17
C GLU A 31 6.25 -12.43 -9.53
N CYS A 32 5.58 -12.16 -8.39
CA CYS A 32 4.86 -13.20 -7.63
C CYS A 32 3.35 -13.18 -7.84
N GLY A 33 2.80 -12.16 -8.52
CA GLY A 33 1.37 -12.03 -8.81
C GLY A 33 0.49 -11.64 -7.61
N ASN A 34 1.06 -11.54 -6.40
CA ASN A 34 0.31 -11.18 -5.20
C ASN A 34 -0.07 -9.69 -5.19
N ILE A 35 -1.20 -9.40 -4.55
CA ILE A 35 -1.68 -8.05 -4.29
C ILE A 35 -0.83 -7.42 -3.18
N VAL A 36 -0.37 -6.20 -3.41
CA VAL A 36 0.42 -5.40 -2.47
C VAL A 36 -0.26 -4.03 -2.32
N TRP A 37 -0.32 -3.54 -1.10
CA TRP A 37 -0.77 -2.18 -0.79
C TRP A 37 0.42 -1.30 -0.49
N LEU A 38 0.49 -0.14 -1.15
CA LEU A 38 1.58 0.82 -0.97
C LEU A 38 1.04 2.11 -0.36
N LEU A 39 1.68 2.57 0.71
CA LEU A 39 1.48 3.92 1.25
C LEU A 39 2.48 4.87 0.59
N HIS A 40 2.00 5.68 -0.35
CA HIS A 40 2.78 6.75 -0.95
C HIS A 40 2.85 7.94 0.01
N SER A 41 3.88 7.98 0.85
CA SER A 41 4.15 9.07 1.79
C SER A 41 5.56 9.62 1.59
N ARG A 42 5.70 10.94 1.72
CA ARG A 42 7.02 11.60 1.70
C ARG A 42 7.81 11.41 2.99
N ILE A 43 7.12 11.07 4.08
CA ILE A 43 7.72 10.98 5.42
C ILE A 43 7.92 9.52 5.82
N PHE A 44 6.89 8.70 5.63
CA PHE A 44 6.87 7.28 6.05
C PHE A 44 6.26 6.40 4.94
N PRO A 45 6.99 6.14 3.85
CA PRO A 45 6.52 5.22 2.80
C PRO A 45 6.56 3.78 3.31
N GLU A 46 5.49 3.04 3.06
CA GLU A 46 5.33 1.66 3.56
C GLU A 46 4.68 0.76 2.50
N ALA A 47 4.89 -0.55 2.64
CA ALA A 47 4.30 -1.57 1.80
C ALA A 47 3.70 -2.67 2.69
N TYR A 48 2.48 -3.09 2.38
CA TYR A 48 1.72 -4.06 3.14
C TYR A 48 1.33 -5.25 2.26
N THR A 49 1.29 -6.43 2.88
CA THR A 49 0.58 -7.56 2.30
C THR A 49 -0.93 -7.27 2.31
N ASP A 50 -1.71 -7.92 1.46
CA ASP A 50 -3.17 -7.75 1.47
C ASP A 50 -3.79 -8.17 2.82
N GLU A 51 -3.21 -9.18 3.48
CA GLU A 51 -3.64 -9.63 4.80
C GLU A 51 -3.35 -8.58 5.89
N ASP A 52 -2.11 -8.08 5.97
CA ASP A 52 -1.71 -7.09 6.97
C ASP A 52 -2.50 -5.79 6.79
N PHE A 53 -2.67 -5.35 5.54
CA PHE A 53 -3.43 -4.16 5.23
C PHE A 53 -4.88 -4.28 5.69
N ASN A 54 -5.54 -5.40 5.41
CA ASN A 54 -6.92 -5.63 5.84
C ASN A 54 -7.04 -5.88 7.36
N ASN A 55 -5.96 -6.21 8.07
CA ASN A 55 -5.96 -6.29 9.52
C ASN A 55 -5.87 -4.90 10.18
N GLU A 56 -5.21 -3.95 9.52
CA GLU A 56 -4.95 -2.60 10.05
C GLU A 56 -5.94 -1.54 9.55
N TYR A 57 -6.52 -1.72 8.37
CA TYR A 57 -7.39 -0.75 7.72
C TYR A 57 -8.74 -1.36 7.33
N ASP A 58 -9.78 -0.53 7.33
CA ASP A 58 -11.05 -0.78 6.68
C ASP A 58 -11.08 -0.06 5.34
N VAL A 59 -11.43 -0.79 4.28
CA VAL A 59 -11.57 -0.27 2.93
C VAL A 59 -13.04 -0.26 2.57
N ASP A 60 -13.60 0.92 2.39
CA ASP A 60 -14.91 1.11 1.79
C ASP A 60 -14.73 1.41 0.30
N GLU A 61 -14.94 0.38 -0.53
CA GLU A 61 -14.80 0.48 -1.99
C GLU A 61 -15.92 1.33 -2.63
N GLU A 62 -17.08 1.47 -1.98
CA GLU A 62 -18.20 2.26 -2.51
C GLU A 62 -17.93 3.76 -2.35
N SER A 63 -17.44 4.17 -1.18
CA SER A 63 -17.07 5.56 -0.92
C SER A 63 -15.62 5.90 -1.29
N MET A 64 -14.82 4.90 -1.67
CA MET A 64 -13.37 5.01 -1.92
C MET A 64 -12.61 5.59 -0.73
N VAL A 65 -13.01 5.20 0.49
CA VAL A 65 -12.42 5.66 1.74
C VAL A 65 -11.66 4.53 2.41
N ILE A 66 -10.48 4.84 2.93
CA ILE A 66 -9.66 3.93 3.74
C ILE A 66 -9.50 4.54 5.13
N THR A 67 -9.88 3.80 6.15
CA THR A 67 -9.79 4.23 7.56
C THR A 67 -8.99 3.25 8.41
N PRO A 68 -8.13 3.71 9.33
CA PRO A 68 -7.42 2.83 10.24
C PRO A 68 -8.39 2.20 11.25
N LYS A 69 -8.21 0.90 11.54
CA LYS A 69 -9.01 0.13 12.52
C LYS A 69 -8.66 0.41 13.96
N LYS A 70 -7.43 0.84 14.21
CA LYS A 70 -6.97 1.28 15.52
C LYS A 70 -6.62 2.76 15.43
N GLU A 71 -7.25 3.56 16.28
CA GLU A 71 -6.80 4.93 16.51
C GLU A 71 -5.37 4.85 17.06
N PHE A 72 -4.43 5.53 16.40
CA PHE A 72 -3.15 5.85 17.01
C PHE A 72 -3.45 6.80 18.18
N MET A 73 -3.46 6.24 19.39
CA MET A 73 -3.53 6.99 20.65
C MET A 73 -2.18 7.59 20.99
#